data_AF-A0A4V3CA35-F1
#
_entry.id   AF-A0A4V3CA35-F1
#
_cell.length_a   1.000
_cell.length_b   1.000
_cell.length_c   1.000
_cell.angle_alpha   90.00
_cell.angle_beta   90.00
_cell.angle_gamma   90.00
#
_symmetry.space_group_name_H-M   'P 1'
#
loop_
_entity.id
_entity.type
_entity.pdbx_description
1 polymer ?
#
loop_
_entity_poly.entity_id
_entity_poly.type
_entity_poly.pdbx_seq_one_letter_code
_entity_poly.pdbx_strand_id
1 'polypeptide(L)'
;MSYQTLDYAVDDRILTLTLNRPDQLNAFTVTMAGELVDAFHRASADDSVAAIVVTGAGRAFCAGMDLSVDGNVFGLDENRRPTMTELRRRYDDPEYGVRDTGGRVALAIYDCTKPVVAAINGPAVGIGATMTLAMDVRLASSQARIGFVFGKLGIVPEACSTWFLPRIVGLSRALELAYSAEILTAAEAYDAGLVRSVHDPGKLLSDAYALARRFTANRSPEATALTRQMMYRDAAQPHPREAHLVESLAMFATSIGDGKEGVTAFQENRDPAFQGSELPADHASWWSGTRLEDRAAIQELGVLYGFVMDERDEDGIREIFCADATLRSQDGVFAASGIEEIVTTYLGRFAALGPTNHFSHGHLIRFDPTDPDRATGLLASHAEVSRNGVAMQVALRYKDVYRREAGRWRFADRLMSYMYYLPFDELGAGLGDRDSVRAYGDHRPSDWPEVLYSENGNAFLKDYR
;
A
#
# COMPACT_ATOMS: atom_id res chain seq x y z
N MET A 1 17.66 5.60 22.74
CA MET A 1 17.91 4.16 22.51
C MET A 1 19.37 4.00 22.11
N SER A 2 20.04 2.93 22.55
CA SER A 2 21.39 2.59 22.10
C SER A 2 21.27 1.46 21.09
N TYR A 3 21.81 1.64 19.89
CA TYR A 3 21.95 0.56 18.91
C TYR A 3 23.13 -0.33 19.29
N GLN A 4 23.06 -1.61 18.92
CA GLN A 4 24.10 -2.61 19.15
C GLN A 4 25.00 -2.77 17.93
N THR A 5 24.46 -2.57 16.73
CA THR A 5 25.15 -2.83 15.45
C THR A 5 25.34 -1.58 14.61
N LEU A 6 24.89 -0.42 15.10
CA LEU A 6 24.95 0.87 14.40
C LEU A 6 25.46 1.97 15.33
N ASP A 7 26.14 2.96 14.76
CA ASP A 7 26.31 4.27 15.41
C ASP A 7 25.39 5.30 14.73
N TYR A 8 24.70 6.10 15.54
CA TYR A 8 23.78 7.15 15.11
C TYR A 8 24.26 8.49 15.67
N ALA A 9 24.86 9.33 14.82
CA ALA A 9 25.42 10.62 15.22
C ALA A 9 24.90 11.76 14.33
N VAL A 10 24.28 12.78 14.93
CA VAL A 10 23.81 13.96 14.20
C VAL A 10 24.75 15.13 14.48
N ASP A 11 25.29 15.72 13.42
CA ASP A 11 26.11 16.94 13.46
C ASP A 11 25.75 17.83 12.26
N ASP A 12 25.62 19.13 12.49
CA ASP A 12 25.17 20.12 11.50
C ASP A 12 23.96 19.65 10.66
N ARG A 13 22.95 19.10 11.36
CA ARG A 13 21.72 18.54 10.78
C ARG A 13 21.94 17.37 9.80
N ILE A 14 23.12 16.78 9.76
CA ILE A 14 23.41 15.58 8.99
C ILE A 14 23.54 14.40 9.95
N LEU A 15 22.69 13.40 9.75
CA LEU A 15 22.86 12.11 10.41
C LEU A 15 23.97 11.34 9.71
N THR A 16 25.01 10.97 10.44
CA THR A 16 25.94 9.91 10.05
C THR A 16 25.48 8.60 10.67
N LEU A 17 24.99 7.69 9.83
CA LEU A 17 24.57 6.35 10.20
C LEU A 17 25.67 5.35 9.84
N THR A 18 26.38 4.85 10.84
CA THR A 18 27.53 3.96 10.62
C THR A 18 27.16 2.52 10.94
N LEU A 19 27.34 1.60 9.99
CA LEU A 19 27.27 0.16 10.26
C LEU A 19 28.47 -0.22 11.13
N ASN A 20 28.25 -0.68 12.35
CA ASN A 20 29.29 -0.80 13.38
C ASN A 20 29.46 -2.25 13.88
N ARG A 21 29.93 -3.12 13.00
CA ARG A 21 30.46 -4.45 13.33
C ARG A 21 31.79 -4.69 12.62
N PRO A 22 32.82 -3.84 12.84
CA PRO A 22 34.01 -3.79 12.00
C PRO A 22 34.81 -5.10 11.99
N ASP A 23 34.81 -5.83 13.11
CA ASP A 23 35.47 -7.13 13.25
C ASP A 23 34.85 -8.21 12.34
N GLN A 24 33.57 -8.06 11.99
CA GLN A 24 32.84 -8.92 11.04
C GLN A 24 32.66 -8.23 9.68
N LEU A 25 33.45 -7.20 9.37
CA LEU A 25 33.34 -6.43 8.13
C LEU A 25 31.91 -5.86 7.91
N ASN A 26 31.25 -5.50 9.01
CA ASN A 26 29.88 -5.01 9.05
C ASN A 26 28.89 -5.99 8.38
N ALA A 27 29.09 -7.30 8.57
CA ALA A 27 28.14 -8.30 8.11
C ALA A 27 26.73 -7.99 8.67
N PHE A 28 25.73 -8.09 7.80
CA PHE A 28 24.34 -7.78 8.08
C PHE A 28 23.69 -8.88 8.89
N THR A 29 22.88 -8.52 9.89
CA THR A 29 22.14 -9.47 10.74
C THR A 29 20.68 -9.05 10.82
N VAL A 30 19.82 -9.95 11.29
CA VAL A 30 18.41 -9.62 11.57
C VAL A 30 18.29 -8.47 12.59
N THR A 31 19.18 -8.42 13.59
CA THR A 31 19.27 -7.29 14.52
C THR A 31 19.59 -5.99 13.80
N MET A 32 20.62 -5.97 12.94
CA MET A 32 20.99 -4.79 12.16
C MET A 32 19.85 -4.36 11.23
N ALA A 33 19.10 -5.31 10.66
CA ALA A 33 17.92 -5.00 9.85
C ALA A 33 16.88 -4.22 10.66
N GLY A 34 16.56 -4.69 11.87
CA GLY A 34 15.62 -4.02 12.77
C GLY A 34 16.11 -2.64 13.19
N GLU A 35 17.39 -2.51 13.55
CA GLU A 35 18.00 -1.24 13.94
C GLU A 35 18.05 -0.23 12.79
N LEU A 36 18.33 -0.67 11.56
CA LEU A 36 18.33 0.20 10.38
C LEU A 36 16.92 0.72 10.07
N VAL A 37 15.90 -0.15 10.10
CA VAL A 37 14.51 0.25 9.91
C VAL A 37 14.11 1.31 10.95
N ASP A 38 14.41 1.06 12.23
CA ASP A 38 14.16 2.02 13.31
C ASP A 38 14.92 3.35 13.08
N ALA A 39 16.21 3.28 12.74
CA ALA A 39 17.04 4.45 12.52
C ALA A 39 16.51 5.33 11.38
N PHE A 40 16.06 4.75 10.26
CA PHE A 40 15.47 5.51 9.15
C PHE A 40 14.12 6.12 9.51
N HIS A 41 13.24 5.38 10.21
CA HIS A 41 11.97 5.95 10.69
C HIS A 41 12.21 7.11 11.67
N ARG A 42 13.12 6.92 12.64
CA ARG A 42 13.51 7.95 13.59
C ARG A 42 14.07 9.18 12.88
N ALA A 43 15.01 9.01 11.97
CA ALA A 43 15.62 10.12 11.23
C ALA A 43 14.60 10.83 10.34
N SER A 44 13.65 10.10 9.76
CA SER A 44 12.58 10.66 8.94
C SER A 44 11.67 11.60 9.74
N ALA A 45 11.39 11.28 11.00
CA ALA A 45 10.54 12.07 11.90
C ALA A 45 11.30 13.16 12.68
N ASP A 46 12.63 13.20 12.60
CA ASP A 46 13.46 14.13 13.36
C ASP A 46 13.77 15.39 12.54
N ASP A 47 13.18 16.53 12.93
CA ASP A 47 13.42 17.83 12.29
C ASP A 47 14.82 18.39 12.50
N SER A 48 15.60 17.83 13.45
CA SER A 48 17.02 18.15 13.57
C SER A 48 17.86 17.50 12.47
N VAL A 49 17.35 16.48 11.78
CA VAL A 49 18.01 15.81 10.66
C VAL A 49 17.46 16.36 9.34
N ALA A 50 18.34 16.86 8.48
CA ALA A 50 18.03 17.35 7.15
C ALA A 50 18.50 16.39 6.03
N ALA A 51 19.55 15.60 6.27
CA ALA A 51 20.04 14.57 5.36
C ALA A 51 20.75 13.45 6.12
N ILE A 52 20.91 12.30 5.48
CA ILE A 52 21.53 11.10 6.04
C ILE A 52 22.73 10.69 5.18
N VAL A 53 23.86 10.42 5.82
CA VAL A 53 25.04 9.79 5.22
C VAL A 53 25.23 8.41 5.87
N VAL A 54 25.24 7.36 5.05
CA VAL A 54 25.43 5.98 5.51
C VAL A 54 26.83 5.50 5.15
N THR A 55 27.57 4.92 6.10
CA THR A 55 28.93 4.38 5.90
C THR A 55 29.14 3.12 6.75
N GLY A 56 30.23 2.38 6.55
CA GLY A 56 30.65 1.31 7.45
C GLY A 56 31.83 1.70 8.35
N ALA A 57 31.87 1.15 9.57
CA ALA A 57 33.01 1.24 10.45
C ALA A 57 34.18 0.40 9.93
N GLY A 58 35.40 0.89 10.12
CA GLY A 58 36.62 0.17 9.74
C GLY A 58 36.79 0.02 8.23
N ARG A 59 37.17 -1.18 7.80
CA ARG A 59 37.69 -1.46 6.45
C ARG A 59 36.64 -1.87 5.41
N ALA A 60 35.38 -2.02 5.80
CA ALA A 60 34.29 -2.42 4.91
C ALA A 60 33.09 -1.50 5.06
N PHE A 61 32.28 -1.42 4.00
CA PHE A 61 30.95 -0.87 4.12
C PHE A 61 30.04 -1.93 4.76
N CYS A 62 29.81 -3.04 4.07
CA CYS A 62 29.09 -4.23 4.54
C CYS A 62 29.43 -5.45 3.67
N ALA A 63 29.96 -6.52 4.28
CA ALA A 63 30.39 -7.71 3.55
C ALA A 63 29.25 -8.67 3.13
N GLY A 64 28.00 -8.31 3.37
CA GLY A 64 26.82 -9.14 3.07
C GLY A 64 26.20 -9.74 4.33
N MET A 65 25.32 -10.74 4.16
CA MET A 65 24.65 -11.41 5.27
C MET A 65 25.66 -12.14 6.15
N ASP A 66 25.50 -12.07 7.46
CA ASP A 66 26.25 -12.88 8.42
C ASP A 66 25.81 -14.35 8.30
N LEU A 67 26.72 -15.20 7.82
CA LEU A 67 26.46 -16.62 7.58
C LEU A 67 26.86 -17.51 8.76
N SER A 68 27.21 -16.92 9.91
CA SER A 68 27.75 -17.66 11.06
C SER A 68 26.69 -18.25 12.00
N VAL A 69 25.40 -17.97 11.75
CA VAL A 69 24.29 -18.46 12.57
C VAL A 69 23.75 -19.80 12.06
N ASP A 70 23.22 -20.63 12.97
CA ASP A 70 22.57 -21.88 12.63
C ASP A 70 21.18 -21.67 12.02
N GLY A 71 20.73 -22.63 11.20
CA GLY A 71 19.42 -22.59 10.53
C GLY A 71 19.40 -21.71 9.27
N ASN A 72 18.25 -21.11 8.98
CA ASN A 72 18.12 -20.20 7.85
C ASN A 72 18.75 -18.84 8.19
N VAL A 73 19.98 -18.63 7.71
CA VAL A 73 20.78 -17.41 7.94
C VAL A 73 20.11 -16.11 7.48
N PHE A 74 19.07 -16.19 6.64
CA PHE A 74 18.34 -15.02 6.14
C PHE A 74 17.20 -14.57 7.07
N GLY A 75 16.96 -15.28 8.17
CA GLY A 75 15.89 -15.00 9.13
C GLY A 75 14.50 -15.41 8.62
N LEU A 76 14.44 -16.39 7.72
CA LEU A 76 13.20 -16.88 7.12
C LEU A 76 12.72 -18.19 7.77
N ASP A 77 11.41 -18.34 7.94
CA ASP A 77 10.76 -19.55 8.44
C ASP A 77 10.69 -20.64 7.34
N GLU A 78 11.64 -21.57 7.38
CA GLU A 78 11.79 -22.66 6.41
C GLU A 78 10.64 -23.69 6.41
N ASN A 79 9.79 -23.68 7.45
CA ASN A 79 8.63 -24.56 7.53
C ASN A 79 7.41 -23.98 6.77
N ARG A 80 7.49 -22.73 6.31
CA ARG A 80 6.42 -22.08 5.55
C ARG A 80 6.49 -22.43 4.06
N ARG A 81 5.33 -22.42 3.42
CA ARG A 81 5.17 -22.48 1.96
C ARG A 81 4.27 -21.32 1.53
N PRO A 82 4.76 -20.08 1.59
CA PRO A 82 3.93 -18.90 1.38
C PRO A 82 3.51 -18.77 -0.08
N THR A 83 2.31 -18.27 -0.29
CA THR A 83 1.82 -17.79 -1.59
C THR A 83 1.84 -16.26 -1.65
N MET A 84 1.75 -15.69 -2.85
CA MET A 84 1.62 -14.23 -3.01
C MET A 84 0.40 -13.67 -2.30
N THR A 85 -0.71 -14.41 -2.29
CA THR A 85 -1.95 -14.00 -1.60
C THR A 85 -1.76 -13.94 -0.10
N GLU A 86 -1.13 -14.95 0.50
CA GLU A 86 -0.84 -14.95 1.95
C GLU A 86 0.17 -13.87 2.32
N LEU A 87 1.21 -13.68 1.51
CA LEU A 87 2.21 -12.63 1.71
C LEU A 87 1.59 -11.23 1.68
N ARG A 88 0.67 -10.96 0.75
CA ARG A 88 -0.07 -9.69 0.73
C ARG A 88 -0.94 -9.51 1.98
N ARG A 89 -1.65 -10.56 2.39
CA ARG A 89 -2.54 -10.53 3.56
C ARG A 89 -1.79 -10.33 4.88
N ARG A 90 -0.60 -10.93 5.01
CA ARG A 90 0.23 -10.90 6.23
C ARG A 90 1.50 -10.08 6.03
N TYR A 91 1.45 -9.08 5.14
CA TYR A 91 2.64 -8.32 4.78
C TYR A 91 3.24 -7.61 5.99
N ASP A 92 2.40 -6.95 6.80
CA ASP A 92 2.86 -6.21 7.97
C ASP A 92 2.95 -7.05 9.25
N ASP A 93 2.72 -8.36 9.15
CA ASP A 93 2.85 -9.29 10.27
C ASP A 93 4.35 -9.63 10.47
N PRO A 94 5.00 -9.12 11.54
CA PRO A 94 6.41 -9.36 11.79
C PRO A 94 6.71 -10.83 12.13
N GLU A 95 5.71 -11.59 12.56
CA GLU A 95 5.84 -13.01 12.94
C GLU A 95 5.63 -13.94 11.74
N TYR A 96 5.20 -13.43 10.58
CA TYR A 96 4.97 -14.29 9.42
C TYR A 96 6.26 -14.93 8.90
N GLY A 97 7.41 -14.28 9.13
CA GLY A 97 8.74 -14.91 8.98
C GLY A 97 9.17 -15.18 7.53
N VAL A 98 8.54 -14.57 6.53
CA VAL A 98 8.89 -14.79 5.11
C VAL A 98 9.36 -13.53 4.38
N ARG A 99 9.22 -12.36 5.02
CA ARG A 99 9.68 -11.10 4.44
C ARG A 99 11.19 -11.01 4.51
N ASP A 100 11.80 -10.83 3.34
CA ASP A 100 13.21 -10.49 3.21
C ASP A 100 13.58 -9.29 4.11
N THR A 101 14.58 -9.50 4.97
CA THR A 101 15.07 -8.49 5.91
C THR A 101 15.77 -7.35 5.19
N GLY A 102 16.44 -7.62 4.07
CA GLY A 102 17.02 -6.58 3.21
C GLY A 102 15.95 -5.69 2.60
N GLY A 103 14.85 -6.27 2.13
CA GLY A 103 13.69 -5.57 1.57
C GLY A 103 13.03 -4.64 2.57
N ARG A 104 12.94 -5.04 3.84
CA ARG A 104 12.43 -4.18 4.91
C ARG A 104 13.29 -2.92 5.08
N VAL A 105 14.63 -3.07 5.06
CA VAL A 105 15.55 -1.92 5.13
C VAL A 105 15.43 -1.04 3.88
N ALA A 106 15.43 -1.64 2.68
CA ALA A 106 15.30 -0.90 1.43
C ALA A 106 14.01 -0.09 1.37
N LEU A 107 12.89 -0.63 1.86
CA LEU A 107 11.61 0.08 1.92
C LEU A 107 11.63 1.20 2.98
N ALA A 108 12.24 0.99 4.14
CA ALA A 108 12.41 2.07 5.12
C ALA A 108 13.26 3.24 4.56
N ILE A 109 14.28 2.95 3.77
CA ILE A 109 15.07 3.97 3.06
C ILE A 109 14.20 4.66 1.99
N TYR A 110 13.42 3.88 1.22
CA TYR A 110 12.52 4.40 0.20
C TYR A 110 11.47 5.37 0.79
N ASP A 111 10.87 5.03 1.93
CA ASP A 111 9.86 5.85 2.60
C ASP A 111 10.43 7.06 3.36
N CYS A 112 11.74 7.06 3.66
CA CYS A 112 12.39 8.16 4.39
C CYS A 112 12.20 9.53 3.71
N THR A 113 11.85 10.56 4.48
CA THR A 113 11.60 11.91 3.94
C THR A 113 12.86 12.76 3.77
N LYS A 114 14.05 12.21 4.05
CA LYS A 114 15.33 12.92 4.01
C LYS A 114 16.20 12.40 2.86
N PRO A 115 17.01 13.24 2.19
CA PRO A 115 18.01 12.77 1.23
C PRO A 115 19.01 11.81 1.89
N VAL A 116 19.35 10.71 1.21
CA VAL A 116 20.24 9.65 1.72
C VAL A 116 21.45 9.45 0.79
N VAL A 117 22.66 9.61 1.33
CA VAL A 117 23.93 9.43 0.62
C VAL A 117 24.66 8.20 1.15
N ALA A 118 24.96 7.23 0.28
CA ALA A 118 25.85 6.12 0.60
C ALA A 118 27.31 6.55 0.42
N ALA A 119 28.11 6.47 1.48
CA ALA A 119 29.56 6.61 1.47
C ALA A 119 30.19 5.22 1.58
N ILE A 120 30.42 4.57 0.43
CA ILE A 120 30.91 3.19 0.36
C ILE A 120 32.43 3.17 0.58
N ASN A 121 32.85 3.01 1.84
CA ASN A 121 34.25 3.12 2.29
C ASN A 121 35.12 1.89 1.94
N GLY A 122 34.53 0.73 1.66
CA GLY A 122 35.23 -0.53 1.39
C GLY A 122 34.34 -1.57 0.73
N PRO A 123 34.55 -2.88 0.98
CA PRO A 123 33.66 -3.92 0.46
C PRO A 123 32.18 -3.70 0.78
N ALA A 124 31.33 -3.85 -0.23
CA ALA A 124 29.87 -3.80 -0.21
C ALA A 124 29.33 -4.97 -1.06
N VAL A 125 28.93 -6.07 -0.42
CA VAL A 125 28.65 -7.33 -1.12
C VAL A 125 27.26 -7.86 -0.72
N GLY A 126 26.49 -8.41 -1.67
CA GLY A 126 25.14 -8.92 -1.42
C GLY A 126 24.23 -7.82 -0.86
N ILE A 127 23.61 -8.05 0.31
CA ILE A 127 22.82 -7.03 1.03
C ILE A 127 23.60 -5.73 1.27
N GLY A 128 24.92 -5.81 1.46
CA GLY A 128 25.78 -4.63 1.58
C GLY A 128 25.83 -3.77 0.32
N ALA A 129 25.66 -4.35 -0.87
CA ALA A 129 25.51 -3.62 -2.13
C ALA A 129 24.07 -3.19 -2.37
N THR A 130 23.09 -4.06 -2.15
CA THR A 130 21.69 -3.81 -2.53
C THR A 130 21.00 -2.79 -1.63
N MET A 131 21.32 -2.73 -0.34
CA MET A 131 20.77 -1.68 0.53
C MET A 131 21.13 -0.27 0.04
N THR A 132 22.27 -0.11 -0.63
CA THR A 132 22.72 1.19 -1.17
C THR A 132 21.90 1.64 -2.38
N LEU A 133 21.15 0.73 -3.02
CA LEU A 133 20.37 1.03 -4.21
C LEU A 133 19.12 1.85 -3.90
N ALA A 134 18.57 1.71 -2.68
CA ALA A 134 17.46 2.53 -2.20
C ALA A 134 17.90 3.94 -1.74
N MET A 135 19.22 4.15 -1.58
CA MET A 135 19.78 5.46 -1.24
C MET A 135 19.85 6.33 -2.50
N ASP A 136 19.85 7.65 -2.33
CA ASP A 136 19.65 8.57 -3.47
C ASP A 136 20.94 8.76 -4.28
N VAL A 137 22.08 8.82 -3.58
CA VAL A 137 23.40 8.96 -4.21
C VAL A 137 24.42 8.02 -3.59
N ARG A 138 25.22 7.36 -4.42
CA ARG A 138 26.34 6.50 -3.99
C ARG A 138 27.67 7.14 -4.34
N LEU A 139 28.52 7.35 -3.33
CA LEU A 139 29.92 7.72 -3.46
C LEU A 139 30.77 6.52 -3.05
N ALA A 140 31.87 6.26 -3.75
CA ALA A 140 32.74 5.14 -3.44
C ALA A 140 34.16 5.60 -3.10
N SER A 141 34.77 4.98 -2.10
CA SER A 141 36.22 5.00 -1.91
C SER A 141 36.89 4.31 -3.10
N SER A 142 38.09 4.73 -3.50
CA SER A 142 38.91 4.02 -4.50
C SER A 142 39.24 2.58 -4.08
N GLN A 143 39.11 2.27 -2.78
CA GLN A 143 39.26 0.93 -2.22
C GLN A 143 37.96 0.12 -2.19
N ALA A 144 36.81 0.70 -2.58
CA ALA A 144 35.54 0.01 -2.58
C ALA A 144 35.55 -1.21 -3.51
N ARG A 145 34.79 -2.23 -3.11
CA ARG A 145 34.58 -3.46 -3.86
C ARG A 145 33.10 -3.81 -3.79
N ILE A 146 32.39 -3.74 -4.91
CA ILE A 146 30.92 -3.82 -4.93
C ILE A 146 30.49 -5.07 -5.70
N GLY A 147 29.64 -5.92 -5.12
CA GLY A 147 29.29 -7.20 -5.74
C GLY A 147 27.87 -7.69 -5.49
N PHE A 148 27.19 -8.11 -6.56
CA PHE A 148 25.84 -8.69 -6.55
C PHE A 148 25.92 -10.23 -6.63
N VAL A 149 26.35 -10.86 -5.53
CA VAL A 149 26.88 -12.25 -5.54
C VAL A 149 25.84 -13.37 -5.37
N PHE A 150 24.56 -13.10 -5.61
CA PHE A 150 23.44 -14.01 -5.30
C PHE A 150 23.57 -15.39 -5.93
N GLY A 151 23.94 -15.45 -7.22
CA GLY A 151 24.09 -16.71 -7.95
C GLY A 151 25.15 -17.64 -7.39
N LYS A 152 26.17 -17.11 -6.68
CA LYS A 152 27.20 -17.92 -6.01
C LYS A 152 26.69 -18.65 -4.77
N LEU A 153 25.61 -18.16 -4.17
CA LEU A 153 24.96 -18.74 -2.99
C LEU A 153 23.68 -19.52 -3.35
N GLY A 154 23.31 -19.58 -4.64
CA GLY A 154 22.06 -20.23 -5.07
C GLY A 154 20.79 -19.47 -4.67
N ILE A 155 20.89 -18.16 -4.46
CA ILE A 155 19.76 -17.29 -4.11
C ILE A 155 19.52 -16.25 -5.20
N VAL A 156 18.39 -15.53 -5.08
CA VAL A 156 17.99 -14.45 -6.00
C VAL A 156 18.42 -13.08 -5.48
N PRO A 157 18.45 -12.03 -6.32
CA PRO A 157 18.57 -10.66 -5.83
C PRO A 157 17.44 -10.30 -4.87
N GLU A 158 17.79 -9.64 -3.77
CA GLU A 158 16.91 -9.31 -2.64
C GLU A 158 16.88 -7.78 -2.42
N ALA A 159 16.37 -7.28 -1.29
CA ALA A 159 16.33 -5.85 -0.94
C ALA A 159 15.70 -4.94 -2.02
N CYS A 160 14.65 -5.43 -2.68
CA CYS A 160 13.99 -4.75 -3.80
C CYS A 160 14.95 -4.41 -4.96
N SER A 161 16.13 -5.04 -5.03
CA SER A 161 17.18 -4.71 -6.01
C SER A 161 16.78 -4.97 -7.45
N THR A 162 15.86 -5.92 -7.69
CA THR A 162 15.27 -6.14 -9.03
C THR A 162 14.41 -4.98 -9.51
N TRP A 163 13.97 -4.10 -8.61
CA TRP A 163 13.30 -2.83 -8.96
C TRP A 163 14.31 -1.69 -9.11
N PHE A 164 15.23 -1.54 -8.15
CA PHE A 164 16.19 -0.42 -8.12
C PHE A 164 17.34 -0.55 -9.12
N LEU A 165 18.06 -1.67 -9.15
CA LEU A 165 19.27 -1.83 -9.95
C LEU A 165 19.06 -1.54 -11.45
N PRO A 166 18.04 -2.09 -12.14
CA PRO A 166 17.83 -1.81 -13.56
C PRO A 166 17.43 -0.35 -13.83
N ARG A 167 16.89 0.38 -12.84
CA ARG A 167 16.60 1.81 -12.95
C ARG A 167 17.85 2.69 -12.78
N ILE A 168 18.88 2.16 -12.13
CA ILE A 168 20.16 2.86 -11.91
C ILE A 168 21.12 2.63 -13.08
N VAL A 169 21.33 1.37 -13.48
CA VAL A 169 22.37 1.00 -14.46
C VAL A 169 21.81 0.54 -15.81
N GLY A 170 20.48 0.52 -15.97
CA GLY A 170 19.80 -0.08 -17.12
C GLY A 170 19.66 -1.59 -17.00
N LEU A 171 18.63 -2.16 -17.66
CA LEU A 171 18.28 -3.57 -17.54
C LEU A 171 19.42 -4.52 -17.96
N SER A 172 20.08 -4.25 -19.09
CA SER A 172 21.13 -5.14 -19.60
C SER A 172 22.31 -5.24 -18.64
N ARG A 173 22.81 -4.10 -18.14
CA ARG A 173 23.90 -4.06 -17.17
C ARG A 173 23.48 -4.70 -15.85
N ALA A 174 22.25 -4.46 -15.38
CA ALA A 174 21.75 -5.07 -14.16
C ALA A 174 21.75 -6.61 -14.24
N LEU A 175 21.33 -7.19 -15.37
CA LEU A 175 21.37 -8.63 -15.60
C LEU A 175 22.80 -9.17 -15.63
N GLU A 176 23.71 -8.50 -16.35
CA GLU A 176 25.13 -8.87 -16.41
C GLU A 176 25.78 -8.90 -15.01
N LEU A 177 25.56 -7.86 -14.21
CA LEU A 177 26.09 -7.77 -12.85
C LEU A 177 25.54 -8.88 -11.94
N ALA A 178 24.24 -9.19 -12.05
CA ALA A 178 23.60 -10.23 -11.25
C ALA A 178 24.01 -11.65 -11.68
N TYR A 179 24.17 -11.90 -12.99
CA TYR A 179 24.53 -13.20 -13.53
C TYR A 179 26.01 -13.53 -13.34
N SER A 180 26.90 -12.58 -13.60
CA SER A 180 28.35 -12.76 -13.43
C SER A 180 28.73 -12.94 -11.96
N ALA A 181 27.98 -12.29 -11.06
CA ALA A 181 28.28 -12.24 -9.63
C ALA A 181 29.73 -11.78 -9.36
N GLU A 182 30.29 -10.97 -10.25
CA GLU A 182 31.64 -10.43 -10.14
C GLU A 182 31.71 -9.28 -9.13
N ILE A 183 32.91 -9.07 -8.59
CA ILE A 183 33.18 -7.97 -7.66
C ILE A 183 33.77 -6.82 -8.45
N LEU A 184 33.01 -5.74 -8.58
CA LEU A 184 33.44 -4.51 -9.22
C LEU A 184 34.43 -3.75 -8.34
N THR A 185 35.47 -3.23 -8.96
CA THR A 185 36.26 -2.11 -8.44
C THR A 185 35.41 -0.83 -8.43
N ALA A 186 35.87 0.18 -7.68
CA ALA A 186 35.21 1.49 -7.66
C ALA A 186 35.14 2.14 -9.06
N ALA A 187 36.16 1.93 -9.90
CA ALA A 187 36.20 2.45 -11.27
C ALA A 187 35.18 1.76 -12.17
N GLU A 188 35.07 0.43 -12.11
CA GLU A 188 34.05 -0.33 -12.85
C GLU A 188 32.64 0.01 -12.38
N ALA A 189 32.43 0.22 -11.07
CA ALA A 189 31.15 0.68 -10.54
C ALA A 189 30.79 2.09 -11.03
N TYR A 190 31.76 2.98 -11.23
CA TYR A 190 31.55 4.30 -11.82
C TYR A 190 31.20 4.20 -13.31
N ASP A 191 31.95 3.40 -14.08
CA ASP A 191 31.65 3.13 -15.50
C ASP A 191 30.26 2.49 -15.70
N ALA A 192 29.85 1.63 -14.76
CA ALA A 192 28.54 1.02 -14.75
C ALA A 192 27.40 2.02 -14.49
N GLY A 193 27.69 3.25 -14.05
CA GLY A 193 26.69 4.21 -13.58
C GLY A 193 26.13 3.88 -12.20
N LEU A 194 26.72 2.91 -11.48
CA LEU A 194 26.25 2.48 -10.17
C LEU A 194 26.58 3.51 -9.09
N VAL A 195 27.76 4.12 -9.16
CA VAL A 195 28.21 5.17 -8.24
C VAL A 195 28.40 6.49 -8.97
N ARG A 196 28.06 7.60 -8.31
CA ARG A 196 28.18 8.95 -8.87
C ARG A 196 29.63 9.35 -9.08
N SER A 197 30.52 8.99 -8.16
CA SER A 197 31.93 9.37 -8.19
C SER A 197 32.78 8.53 -7.25
N VAL A 198 34.06 8.43 -7.57
CA VAL A 198 35.09 7.74 -6.76
C VAL A 198 35.96 8.77 -6.07
N HIS A 199 36.31 8.52 -4.80
CA HIS A 199 37.06 9.44 -3.95
C HIS A 199 38.21 8.73 -3.24
N ASP A 200 39.20 9.49 -2.80
CA ASP A 200 40.23 8.96 -1.91
C ASP A 200 39.62 8.51 -0.57
N PRO A 201 40.11 7.42 0.05
CA PRO A 201 39.51 6.88 1.28
C PRO A 201 39.39 7.93 2.41
N GLY A 202 40.40 8.81 2.54
CA GLY A 202 40.42 9.87 3.55
C GLY A 202 39.55 11.09 3.22
N LYS A 203 38.94 11.15 2.04
CA LYS A 203 38.09 12.27 1.58
C LYS A 203 36.62 11.89 1.42
N LEU A 204 36.32 10.59 1.31
CA LEU A 204 34.98 10.09 1.07
C LEU A 204 33.90 10.71 1.99
N LEU A 205 34.11 10.70 3.31
CA LEU A 205 33.11 11.25 4.25
C LEU A 205 33.00 12.77 4.15
N SER A 206 34.11 13.50 4.04
CA SER A 206 34.05 14.95 3.87
C SER A 206 33.30 15.35 2.59
N ASP A 207 33.50 14.60 1.50
CA ASP A 207 32.82 14.85 0.23
C ASP A 207 31.35 14.43 0.26
N ALA A 208 31.01 13.37 1.02
CA ALA A 208 29.63 12.98 1.30
C ALA A 208 28.89 14.06 2.10
N TYR A 209 29.52 14.61 3.15
CA TYR A 209 28.94 15.70 3.94
C TYR A 209 28.79 16.98 3.10
N ALA A 210 29.78 17.32 2.28
CA ALA A 210 29.67 18.46 1.37
C ALA A 210 28.51 18.29 0.39
N LEU A 211 28.30 17.08 -0.14
CA LEU A 211 27.17 16.78 -1.01
C LEU A 211 25.83 16.85 -0.27
N ALA A 212 25.73 16.27 0.93
CA ALA A 212 24.52 16.33 1.76
C ALA A 212 24.14 17.78 2.09
N ARG A 213 25.11 18.63 2.46
CA ARG A 213 24.87 20.07 2.68
C ARG A 213 24.35 20.78 1.43
N ARG A 214 24.81 20.40 0.24
CA ARG A 214 24.27 20.97 -1.02
C ARG A 214 22.81 20.62 -1.28
N PHE A 215 22.31 19.52 -0.72
CA PHE A 215 20.90 19.14 -0.86
C PHE A 215 19.99 19.88 0.11
N THR A 216 20.53 20.39 1.23
CA THR A 216 19.73 20.89 2.35
C THR A 216 19.93 22.38 2.65
N ALA A 217 21.12 22.94 2.38
CA ALA A 217 21.41 24.34 2.64
C ALA A 217 20.52 25.25 1.77
N ASN A 218 19.80 26.16 2.41
CA ASN A 218 18.87 27.09 1.78
C ASN A 218 17.85 26.35 0.88
N ARG A 219 17.32 25.21 1.36
CA ARG A 219 16.25 24.42 0.72
C ARG A 219 15.13 24.17 1.71
N SER A 220 13.89 24.19 1.22
CA SER A 220 12.71 23.85 2.02
C SER A 220 12.76 22.35 2.37
N PRO A 221 12.70 21.99 3.67
CA PRO A 221 12.63 20.59 4.09
C PRO A 221 11.42 19.86 3.51
N GLU A 222 10.23 20.49 3.59
CA GLU A 222 8.98 19.96 3.00
C GLU A 222 9.13 19.71 1.50
N ALA A 223 9.58 20.70 0.73
CA ALA A 223 9.72 20.56 -0.73
C ALA A 223 10.78 19.52 -1.11
N THR A 224 11.85 19.41 -0.32
CA THR A 224 12.90 18.40 -0.52
C THR A 224 12.34 16.99 -0.30
N ALA A 225 11.58 16.80 0.78
CA ALA A 225 10.91 15.55 1.08
C ALA A 225 9.92 15.15 -0.03
N LEU A 226 9.01 16.07 -0.42
CA LEU A 226 8.06 15.82 -1.51
C LEU A 226 8.77 15.50 -2.83
N THR A 227 9.82 16.25 -3.19
CA THR A 227 10.60 15.99 -4.41
C THR A 227 11.13 14.56 -4.42
N ARG A 228 11.71 14.11 -3.30
CA ARG A 228 12.20 12.73 -3.17
C ARG A 228 11.06 11.72 -3.34
N GLN A 229 9.96 11.88 -2.61
CA GLN A 229 8.86 10.92 -2.60
C GLN A 229 8.14 10.85 -3.97
N MET A 230 7.95 11.99 -4.64
CA MET A 230 7.40 12.10 -6.00
C MET A 230 8.30 11.42 -7.03
N MET A 231 9.61 11.75 -7.06
CA MET A 231 10.54 11.16 -8.03
C MET A 231 10.56 9.64 -8.01
N TYR A 232 10.47 9.04 -6.82
CA TYR A 232 10.39 7.60 -6.67
C TYR A 232 9.04 7.00 -7.09
N ARG A 233 7.93 7.57 -6.61
CA ARG A 233 6.59 6.98 -6.79
C ARG A 233 5.99 7.30 -8.15
N ASP A 234 6.18 8.51 -8.65
CA ASP A 234 5.60 8.96 -9.92
C ASP A 234 6.27 8.30 -11.12
N ALA A 235 7.56 7.96 -11.01
CA ALA A 235 8.28 7.18 -12.01
C ALA A 235 7.73 5.76 -12.19
N ALA A 236 6.90 5.27 -11.26
CA ALA A 236 6.26 3.96 -11.34
C ALA A 236 4.80 4.02 -11.83
N GLN A 237 4.27 5.22 -12.08
CA GLN A 237 2.87 5.38 -12.48
C GLN A 237 2.62 4.86 -13.90
N PRO A 238 1.42 4.31 -14.19
CA PRO A 238 1.10 3.74 -15.49
C PRO A 238 0.95 4.80 -16.60
N HIS A 239 0.73 6.07 -16.23
CA HIS A 239 0.52 7.17 -17.17
C HIS A 239 1.00 8.51 -16.57
N PRO A 240 1.59 9.45 -17.34
CA PRO A 240 2.08 10.74 -16.84
C PRO A 240 1.01 11.62 -16.19
N ARG A 241 -0.27 11.39 -16.52
CA ARG A 241 -1.39 12.09 -15.86
C ARG A 241 -1.45 11.79 -14.35
N GLU A 242 -1.16 10.56 -13.93
CA GLU A 242 -1.24 10.20 -12.51
C GLU A 242 -0.16 10.93 -11.70
N ALA A 243 1.05 11.04 -12.25
CA ALA A 243 2.09 11.92 -11.71
C ALA A 243 1.62 13.37 -11.62
N HIS A 244 1.00 13.89 -12.69
CA HIS A 244 0.53 15.27 -12.73
C HIS A 244 -0.53 15.61 -11.68
N LEU A 245 -1.39 14.66 -11.28
CA LEU A 245 -2.34 14.85 -10.18
C LEU A 245 -1.62 15.10 -8.85
N VAL A 246 -0.60 14.31 -8.56
CA VAL A 246 0.26 14.45 -7.38
C VAL A 246 1.02 15.77 -7.43
N GLU A 247 1.68 16.06 -8.55
CA GLU A 247 2.44 17.29 -8.77
C GLU A 247 1.58 18.54 -8.54
N SER A 248 0.33 18.53 -9.01
CA SER A 248 -0.58 19.67 -8.87
C SER A 248 -0.91 19.98 -7.40
N LEU A 249 -1.14 18.95 -6.58
CA LEU A 249 -1.38 19.10 -5.14
C LEU A 249 -0.11 19.51 -4.40
N ALA A 250 1.02 18.85 -4.71
CA ALA A 250 2.32 19.17 -4.13
C ALA A 250 2.75 20.62 -4.42
N MET A 251 2.60 21.07 -5.67
CA MET A 251 2.90 22.43 -6.09
C MET A 251 1.98 23.44 -5.39
N PHE A 252 0.67 23.17 -5.31
CA PHE A 252 -0.25 24.04 -4.59
C PHE A 252 0.15 24.18 -3.11
N ALA A 253 0.31 23.07 -2.40
CA ALA A 253 0.65 23.05 -0.97
C ALA A 253 1.97 23.79 -0.68
N THR A 254 3.03 23.48 -1.41
CA THR A 254 4.34 24.10 -1.20
C THR A 254 4.39 25.56 -1.67
N SER A 255 3.65 25.94 -2.71
CA SER A 255 3.64 27.32 -3.23
C SER A 255 3.05 28.34 -2.26
N ILE A 256 2.07 27.94 -1.45
CA ILE A 256 1.40 28.84 -0.51
C ILE A 256 2.12 28.94 0.85
N GLY A 257 3.02 27.99 1.14
CA GLY A 257 3.94 27.95 2.28
C GLY A 257 5.33 28.47 1.90
N ASP A 258 6.34 27.61 1.99
CA ASP A 258 7.76 27.95 1.74
C ASP A 258 8.01 28.57 0.37
N GLY A 259 7.19 28.26 -0.65
CA GLY A 259 7.28 28.88 -1.97
C GLY A 259 7.16 30.41 -1.93
N LYS A 260 6.32 30.98 -1.06
CA LYS A 260 6.19 32.45 -0.89
C LYS A 260 7.47 33.08 -0.33
N GLU A 261 8.07 32.41 0.65
CA GLU A 261 9.33 32.86 1.25
C GLU A 261 10.46 32.78 0.23
N GLY A 262 10.53 31.70 -0.57
CA GLY A 262 11.50 31.58 -1.64
C GLY A 262 11.41 32.71 -2.68
N VAL A 263 10.19 33.07 -3.09
CA VAL A 263 9.97 34.20 -4.02
C VAL A 263 10.38 35.53 -3.38
N THR A 264 9.99 35.77 -2.12
CA THR A 264 10.33 37.00 -1.38
C THR A 264 11.85 37.15 -1.23
N ALA A 265 12.53 36.10 -0.76
CA ALA A 265 13.97 36.10 -0.57
C ALA A 265 14.74 36.36 -1.87
N PHE A 266 14.26 35.78 -2.99
CA PHE A 266 14.82 36.04 -4.31
C PHE A 266 14.67 37.50 -4.74
N GLN A 267 13.48 38.10 -4.54
CA GLN A 267 13.24 39.51 -4.85
C GLN A 267 14.09 40.46 -4.00
N GLU A 268 14.37 40.08 -2.76
CA GLU A 268 15.14 40.85 -1.79
C GLU A 268 16.66 40.58 -1.85
N ASN A 269 17.13 39.67 -2.71
CA ASN A 269 18.53 39.23 -2.80
C ASN A 269 19.12 38.76 -1.46
N ARG A 270 18.35 37.97 -0.70
CA ARG A 270 18.77 37.34 0.56
C ARG A 270 18.58 35.83 0.53
N ASP A 271 19.17 35.14 1.50
CA ASP A 271 18.89 33.72 1.70
C ASP A 271 17.45 33.51 2.24
N PRO A 272 16.75 32.45 1.80
CA PRO A 272 15.41 32.13 2.27
C PRO A 272 15.41 31.50 3.67
N ALA A 273 14.41 31.84 4.46
CA ALA A 273 14.18 31.34 5.81
C ALA A 273 12.97 30.38 5.86
N PHE A 274 13.09 29.24 5.19
CA PHE A 274 12.04 28.22 5.09
C PHE A 274 11.61 27.68 6.47
N GLN A 275 10.31 27.47 6.65
CA GLN A 275 9.68 27.00 7.90
C GLN A 275 8.91 25.68 7.72
N GLY A 276 8.64 25.25 6.48
CA GLY A 276 7.91 24.01 6.20
C GLY A 276 8.69 22.78 6.64
N SER A 277 8.19 22.07 7.67
CA SER A 277 8.78 20.84 8.20
C SER A 277 7.91 19.59 8.03
N GLU A 278 6.62 19.76 7.77
CA GLU A 278 5.66 18.65 7.66
C GLU A 278 5.17 18.47 6.23
N LEU A 279 4.95 17.22 5.83
CA LEU A 279 4.27 16.89 4.59
C LEU A 279 2.75 17.12 4.74
N PRO A 280 2.02 17.41 3.65
CA PRO A 280 0.56 17.46 3.67
C PRO A 280 -0.05 16.22 4.32
N ALA A 281 -1.04 16.39 5.20
CA ALA A 281 -1.58 15.31 6.04
C ALA A 281 -2.11 14.11 5.22
N ASP A 282 -2.58 14.36 4.00
CA ASP A 282 -3.13 13.36 3.10
C ASP A 282 -2.12 12.82 2.07
N HIS A 283 -0.84 13.23 2.11
CA HIS A 283 0.16 12.88 1.09
C HIS A 283 0.30 11.37 0.85
N ALA A 284 0.16 10.56 1.91
CA ALA A 284 0.21 9.10 1.81
C ALA A 284 -0.87 8.52 0.86
N SER A 285 -1.99 9.23 0.71
CA SER A 285 -3.08 8.83 -0.18
C SER A 285 -2.83 9.15 -1.66
N TRP A 286 -1.85 10.00 -1.96
CA TRP A 286 -1.62 10.50 -3.32
C TRP A 286 -1.11 9.42 -4.29
N TRP A 287 -0.46 8.39 -3.76
CA TRP A 287 0.07 7.27 -4.54
C TRP A 287 -0.63 5.94 -4.25
N SER A 288 -1.68 5.95 -3.43
CA SER A 288 -2.37 4.73 -3.03
C SER A 288 -3.35 4.28 -4.13
N GLY A 289 -2.81 3.51 -5.09
CA GLY A 289 -3.60 2.77 -6.09
C GLY A 289 -4.51 1.68 -5.50
N THR A 290 -4.50 1.49 -4.17
CA THR A 290 -5.25 0.45 -3.42
C THR A 290 -6.76 0.53 -3.60
N ARG A 291 -7.32 1.72 -3.88
CA ARG A 291 -8.78 1.85 -4.02
C ARG A 291 -9.35 1.22 -5.29
N LEU A 292 -8.53 0.89 -6.29
CA LEU A 292 -9.04 0.23 -7.49
C LEU A 292 -9.24 -1.28 -7.26
N GLU A 293 -8.25 -1.95 -6.68
CA GLU A 293 -8.34 -3.38 -6.34
C GLU A 293 -9.41 -3.62 -5.26
N ASP A 294 -9.50 -2.75 -4.26
CA ASP A 294 -10.54 -2.83 -3.24
C ASP A 294 -11.94 -2.63 -3.81
N ARG A 295 -12.08 -1.75 -4.80
CA ARG A 295 -13.36 -1.53 -5.46
C ARG A 295 -13.76 -2.77 -6.26
N ALA A 296 -12.82 -3.37 -6.98
CA ALA A 296 -13.06 -4.62 -7.69
C ALA A 296 -13.46 -5.75 -6.73
N ALA A 297 -12.77 -5.91 -5.60
CA ALA A 297 -13.10 -6.91 -4.59
C ALA A 297 -14.52 -6.74 -4.01
N ILE A 298 -14.93 -5.50 -3.71
CA ILE A 298 -16.29 -5.21 -3.22
C ILE A 298 -17.33 -5.43 -4.34
N GLN A 299 -17.00 -5.13 -5.60
CA GLN A 299 -17.86 -5.42 -6.75
C GLN A 299 -18.07 -6.93 -6.92
N GLU A 300 -17.00 -7.72 -6.85
CA GLU A 300 -17.03 -9.18 -6.87
C GLU A 300 -17.85 -9.75 -5.71
N LEU A 301 -17.71 -9.21 -4.49
CA LEU A 301 -18.49 -9.63 -3.32
C LEU A 301 -20.00 -9.51 -3.55
N GLY A 302 -20.44 -8.43 -4.22
CA GLY A 302 -21.85 -8.25 -4.60
C GLY A 302 -22.37 -9.32 -5.58
N VAL A 303 -21.52 -9.74 -6.53
CA VAL A 303 -21.83 -10.82 -7.47
C VAL A 303 -21.81 -12.18 -6.78
N LEU A 304 -20.78 -12.44 -5.96
CA LEU A 304 -20.60 -13.68 -5.21
C LEU A 304 -21.77 -13.95 -4.28
N TYR A 305 -22.31 -12.91 -3.63
CA TYR A 305 -23.53 -13.04 -2.84
C TYR A 305 -24.66 -13.72 -3.63
N GLY A 306 -24.87 -13.37 -4.90
CA GLY A 306 -25.91 -13.99 -5.73
C GLY A 306 -25.71 -15.50 -5.85
N PHE A 307 -24.50 -15.92 -6.23
CA PHE A 307 -24.14 -17.34 -6.32
C PHE A 307 -24.31 -18.09 -4.99
N VAL A 308 -23.85 -17.51 -3.88
CA VAL A 308 -23.99 -18.11 -2.55
C VAL A 308 -25.47 -18.33 -2.20
N MET A 309 -26.34 -17.37 -2.49
CA MET A 309 -27.77 -17.49 -2.22
C MET A 309 -28.45 -18.50 -3.13
N ASP A 310 -28.11 -18.49 -4.42
CA ASP A 310 -28.72 -19.36 -5.44
C ASP A 310 -28.36 -20.83 -5.23
N GLU A 311 -27.12 -21.11 -4.84
CA GLU A 311 -26.62 -22.46 -4.52
C GLU A 311 -26.96 -22.91 -3.09
N ARG A 312 -27.53 -22.01 -2.27
CA ARG A 312 -27.86 -22.26 -0.86
C ARG A 312 -26.64 -22.67 -0.03
N ASP A 313 -25.50 -22.06 -0.33
CA ASP A 313 -24.20 -22.38 0.26
C ASP A 313 -24.07 -21.77 1.66
N GLU A 314 -24.31 -22.59 2.70
CA GLU A 314 -24.20 -22.15 4.10
C GLU A 314 -22.78 -21.66 4.44
N ASP A 315 -21.75 -22.39 4.02
CA ASP A 315 -20.37 -22.02 4.30
C ASP A 315 -20.03 -20.70 3.58
N GLY A 316 -20.49 -20.55 2.34
CA GLY A 316 -20.40 -19.31 1.59
C GLY A 316 -21.03 -18.11 2.31
N ILE A 317 -22.19 -18.27 2.94
CA ILE A 317 -22.82 -17.20 3.75
C ILE A 317 -21.88 -16.74 4.87
N ARG A 318 -21.21 -17.69 5.55
CA ARG A 318 -20.26 -17.43 6.64
C ARG A 318 -18.97 -16.77 6.15
N GLU A 319 -18.61 -16.97 4.88
CA GLU A 319 -17.44 -16.32 4.29
C GLU A 319 -17.69 -14.87 3.87
N ILE A 320 -18.89 -14.54 3.39
CA ILE A 320 -19.17 -13.22 2.80
C ILE A 320 -19.66 -12.17 3.82
N PHE A 321 -20.15 -12.58 4.98
CA PHE A 321 -20.57 -11.67 6.06
C PHE A 321 -19.53 -11.61 7.19
N CYS A 322 -19.47 -10.47 7.89
CA CYS A 322 -18.77 -10.37 9.18
C CYS A 322 -19.50 -11.18 10.26
N ALA A 323 -18.78 -11.60 11.30
CA ALA A 323 -19.36 -12.42 12.37
C ALA A 323 -20.49 -11.70 13.14
N ASP A 324 -20.37 -10.39 13.28
CA ASP A 324 -21.32 -9.47 13.93
C ASP A 324 -22.25 -8.76 12.93
N ALA A 325 -22.31 -9.21 11.66
CA ALA A 325 -23.01 -8.50 10.62
C ALA A 325 -24.52 -8.40 10.86
N THR A 326 -25.16 -7.38 10.27
CA THR A 326 -26.62 -7.23 10.28
C THR A 326 -27.21 -7.40 8.88
N LEU A 327 -28.35 -8.09 8.80
CA LEU A 327 -29.15 -8.27 7.58
C LEU A 327 -30.59 -7.84 7.83
N ARG A 328 -31.07 -6.87 7.06
CA ARG A 328 -32.41 -6.31 7.22
C ARG A 328 -33.08 -6.10 5.86
N SER A 329 -34.41 -6.10 5.85
CA SER A 329 -35.19 -5.57 4.73
C SER A 329 -36.03 -4.40 5.19
N GLN A 330 -36.30 -3.47 4.29
CA GLN A 330 -37.05 -2.25 4.58
C GLN A 330 -38.50 -2.54 5.02
N ASP A 331 -39.12 -3.59 4.45
CA ASP A 331 -40.42 -4.12 4.86
C ASP A 331 -40.40 -4.88 6.20
N GLY A 332 -39.23 -5.04 6.84
CA GLY A 332 -39.07 -5.70 8.14
C GLY A 332 -39.15 -7.23 8.10
N VAL A 333 -39.27 -7.85 6.92
CA VAL A 333 -39.36 -9.30 6.76
C VAL A 333 -38.03 -10.01 7.05
N PHE A 334 -36.91 -9.33 6.82
CA PHE A 334 -35.58 -9.71 7.26
C PHE A 334 -35.16 -8.79 8.42
N ALA A 335 -34.75 -9.41 9.51
CA ALA A 335 -34.17 -8.75 10.67
C ALA A 335 -33.32 -9.76 11.44
N ALA A 336 -32.04 -9.87 11.07
CA ALA A 336 -31.08 -10.79 11.66
C ALA A 336 -29.82 -10.03 12.08
N SER A 337 -29.26 -10.40 13.23
CA SER A 337 -28.02 -9.83 13.76
C SER A 337 -27.06 -10.94 14.17
N GLY A 338 -25.85 -10.89 13.63
CA GLY A 338 -24.85 -11.94 13.81
C GLY A 338 -25.00 -13.08 12.81
N ILE A 339 -23.88 -13.74 12.52
CA ILE A 339 -23.79 -14.68 11.41
C ILE A 339 -24.73 -15.88 11.53
N GLU A 340 -24.92 -16.42 12.74
CA GLU A 340 -25.81 -17.58 12.95
C GLU A 340 -27.29 -17.24 12.67
N GLU A 341 -27.73 -16.05 13.07
CA GLU A 341 -29.10 -15.59 12.79
C GLU A 341 -29.30 -15.34 11.30
N ILE A 342 -28.28 -14.80 10.61
CA ILE A 342 -28.30 -14.57 9.17
C ILE A 342 -28.44 -15.90 8.43
N VAL A 343 -27.60 -16.88 8.75
CA VAL A 343 -27.65 -18.24 8.17
C VAL A 343 -29.02 -18.87 8.41
N THR A 344 -29.50 -18.84 9.66
CA THR A 344 -30.82 -19.38 10.02
C THR A 344 -31.94 -18.70 9.23
N THR A 345 -31.85 -17.38 9.05
CA THR A 345 -32.84 -16.60 8.30
C THR A 345 -32.88 -17.02 6.83
N TYR A 346 -31.74 -17.18 6.16
CA TYR A 346 -31.72 -17.63 4.76
C TYR A 346 -32.22 -19.07 4.61
N LEU A 347 -31.71 -19.99 5.42
CA LEU A 347 -32.10 -21.41 5.38
C LEU A 347 -33.60 -21.60 5.62
N GLY A 348 -34.17 -20.87 6.59
CA GLY A 348 -35.60 -20.92 6.88
C GLY A 348 -36.49 -20.42 5.74
N ARG A 349 -35.95 -19.57 4.84
CA ARG A 349 -36.69 -19.00 3.70
C ARG A 349 -36.62 -19.90 2.47
N PHE A 350 -35.61 -20.74 2.31
CA PHE A 350 -35.51 -21.70 1.20
C PHE A 350 -36.64 -22.74 1.15
N ALA A 351 -37.42 -22.89 2.21
CA ALA A 351 -38.65 -23.68 2.17
C ALA A 351 -39.77 -23.01 1.32
N ALA A 352 -39.85 -21.68 1.36
CA ALA A 352 -40.83 -20.89 0.59
C ALA A 352 -40.29 -20.41 -0.76
N LEU A 353 -38.96 -20.33 -0.88
CA LEU A 353 -38.23 -19.96 -2.10
C LEU A 353 -37.72 -21.23 -2.79
N GLY A 354 -38.25 -21.55 -3.96
CA GLY A 354 -37.73 -22.56 -4.87
C GLY A 354 -36.39 -22.14 -5.48
N PRO A 355 -36.14 -22.41 -6.78
CA PRO A 355 -34.97 -21.87 -7.46
C PRO A 355 -34.95 -20.33 -7.44
N THR A 356 -33.77 -19.76 -7.25
CA THR A 356 -33.50 -18.32 -7.39
C THR A 356 -32.34 -18.13 -8.36
N ASN A 357 -32.37 -17.04 -9.11
CA ASN A 357 -31.24 -16.59 -9.93
C ASN A 357 -31.05 -15.09 -9.70
N HIS A 358 -29.94 -14.70 -9.08
CA HIS A 358 -29.61 -13.31 -8.81
C HIS A 358 -28.71 -12.70 -9.90
N PHE A 359 -29.01 -11.47 -10.28
CA PHE A 359 -28.26 -10.71 -11.28
C PHE A 359 -27.92 -9.32 -10.73
N SER A 360 -26.62 -9.07 -10.57
CA SER A 360 -26.09 -7.77 -10.15
C SER A 360 -25.84 -6.89 -11.38
N HIS A 361 -26.24 -5.61 -11.31
CA HIS A 361 -26.12 -4.66 -12.43
C HIS A 361 -25.03 -3.62 -12.18
N GLY A 362 -25.28 -2.73 -11.23
CA GLY A 362 -24.44 -1.56 -10.97
C GLY A 362 -24.15 -1.42 -9.50
N HIS A 363 -22.89 -1.13 -9.17
CA HIS A 363 -22.42 -1.07 -7.80
C HIS A 363 -21.60 0.21 -7.57
N LEU A 364 -22.19 1.15 -6.84
CA LEU A 364 -21.54 2.40 -6.45
C LEU A 364 -20.90 2.22 -5.07
N ILE A 365 -19.59 2.44 -4.95
CA ILE A 365 -18.81 2.18 -3.73
C ILE A 365 -18.08 3.45 -3.28
N ARG A 366 -18.17 3.78 -1.99
CA ARG A 366 -17.46 4.88 -1.33
C ARG A 366 -16.67 4.35 -0.15
N PHE A 367 -15.35 4.50 -0.22
CA PHE A 367 -14.45 4.19 0.88
C PHE A 367 -14.49 5.28 1.93
N ASP A 368 -14.42 4.88 3.21
CA ASP A 368 -14.27 5.82 4.30
C ASP A 368 -12.93 6.57 4.15
N PRO A 369 -12.90 7.90 4.32
CA PRO A 369 -11.65 8.67 4.23
C PRO A 369 -10.76 8.50 5.47
N THR A 370 -11.33 8.04 6.59
CA THR A 370 -10.65 7.93 7.90
C THR A 370 -10.37 6.48 8.32
N ASP A 371 -11.01 5.51 7.68
CA ASP A 371 -10.85 4.08 7.97
C ASP A 371 -10.58 3.29 6.67
N PRO A 372 -9.35 2.78 6.45
CA PRO A 372 -8.99 2.07 5.21
C PRO A 372 -9.69 0.71 5.06
N ASP A 373 -10.28 0.19 6.13
CA ASP A 373 -10.95 -1.11 6.17
C ASP A 373 -12.48 -0.97 6.16
N ARG A 374 -12.98 0.21 5.84
CA ARG A 374 -14.42 0.49 5.78
C ARG A 374 -14.86 1.11 4.45
N ALA A 375 -16.00 0.64 3.95
CA ALA A 375 -16.66 1.22 2.78
C ALA A 375 -18.19 1.14 2.91
N THR A 376 -18.87 1.91 2.08
CA THR A 376 -20.33 1.84 1.90
C THR A 376 -20.65 1.63 0.43
N GLY A 377 -21.77 0.97 0.14
CA GLY A 377 -22.17 0.71 -1.24
C GLY A 377 -23.66 0.78 -1.49
N LEU A 378 -23.96 1.00 -2.77
CA LEU A 378 -25.27 0.85 -3.35
C LEU A 378 -25.22 -0.11 -4.52
N LEU A 379 -25.92 -1.23 -4.38
CA LEU A 379 -26.00 -2.26 -5.39
C LEU A 379 -27.41 -2.30 -5.97
N ALA A 380 -27.48 -2.11 -7.28
CA ALA A 380 -28.66 -2.36 -8.09
C ALA A 380 -28.63 -3.80 -8.61
N SER A 381 -29.71 -4.53 -8.40
CA SER A 381 -29.82 -5.93 -8.83
C SER A 381 -31.27 -6.32 -9.10
N HIS A 382 -31.45 -7.53 -9.61
CA HIS A 382 -32.73 -8.20 -9.64
C HIS A 382 -32.53 -9.69 -9.37
N ALA A 383 -33.63 -10.38 -9.08
CA ALA A 383 -33.65 -11.83 -9.06
C ALA A 383 -34.92 -12.38 -9.72
N GLU A 384 -34.77 -13.56 -10.31
CA GLU A 384 -35.87 -14.42 -10.73
C GLU A 384 -36.07 -15.47 -9.65
N VAL A 385 -37.29 -15.62 -9.14
CA VAL A 385 -37.55 -16.40 -7.93
C VAL A 385 -38.82 -17.23 -8.10
N SER A 386 -38.75 -18.52 -7.80
CA SER A 386 -39.97 -19.30 -7.56
C SER A 386 -40.40 -19.15 -6.10
N ARG A 387 -41.59 -18.61 -5.83
CA ARG A 387 -42.11 -18.46 -4.47
C ARG A 387 -43.44 -19.20 -4.34
N ASN A 388 -43.53 -20.18 -3.45
CA ASN A 388 -44.73 -21.03 -3.28
C ASN A 388 -45.29 -21.59 -4.60
N GLY A 389 -44.42 -21.92 -5.56
CA GLY A 389 -44.79 -22.43 -6.89
C GLY A 389 -45.17 -21.37 -7.93
N VAL A 390 -45.13 -20.07 -7.58
CA VAL A 390 -45.35 -18.96 -8.51
C VAL A 390 -44.02 -18.39 -8.96
N ALA A 391 -43.83 -18.23 -10.27
CA ALA A 391 -42.65 -17.58 -10.82
C ALA A 391 -42.75 -16.05 -10.66
N MET A 392 -41.73 -15.46 -10.06
CA MET A 392 -41.69 -14.04 -9.69
C MET A 392 -40.45 -13.36 -10.26
N GLN A 393 -40.60 -12.07 -10.56
CA GLN A 393 -39.51 -11.14 -10.82
C GLN A 393 -39.42 -10.14 -9.66
N VAL A 394 -38.23 -9.97 -9.10
CA VAL A 394 -37.97 -8.98 -8.05
C VAL A 394 -36.83 -8.05 -8.45
N ALA A 395 -37.05 -6.75 -8.35
CA ALA A 395 -35.98 -5.75 -8.46
C ALA A 395 -35.56 -5.29 -7.08
N LEU A 396 -34.26 -5.36 -6.82
CA LEU A 396 -33.66 -5.14 -5.52
C LEU A 396 -32.72 -3.93 -5.54
N ARG A 397 -32.68 -3.26 -4.39
CA ARG A 397 -31.62 -2.32 -4.03
C ARG A 397 -31.04 -2.77 -2.70
N TYR A 398 -29.71 -2.82 -2.64
CA TYR A 398 -29.00 -3.06 -1.39
C TYR A 398 -28.27 -1.79 -0.99
N LYS A 399 -28.40 -1.45 0.30
CA LYS A 399 -27.53 -0.50 0.98
C LYS A 399 -26.63 -1.31 1.89
N ASP A 400 -25.35 -1.26 1.59
CA ASP A 400 -24.35 -2.10 2.24
C ASP A 400 -23.33 -1.24 2.99
N VAL A 401 -22.90 -1.76 4.14
CA VAL A 401 -21.66 -1.36 4.80
C VAL A 401 -20.70 -2.54 4.67
N TYR A 402 -19.49 -2.27 4.20
CA TYR A 402 -18.43 -3.26 4.09
C TYR A 402 -17.37 -3.01 5.15
N ARG A 403 -16.85 -4.11 5.69
CA ARG A 403 -15.68 -4.10 6.56
C ARG A 403 -14.68 -5.12 6.07
N ARG A 404 -13.41 -4.76 6.09
CA ARG A 404 -12.33 -5.70 5.80
C ARG A 404 -11.98 -6.46 7.08
N GLU A 405 -12.06 -7.78 7.01
CA GLU A 405 -11.64 -8.65 8.10
C GLU A 405 -10.63 -9.66 7.58
N ALA A 406 -9.48 -9.70 8.25
CA ALA A 406 -8.39 -10.60 7.89
C ALA A 406 -7.99 -10.46 6.40
N GLY A 407 -8.01 -9.23 5.86
CA GLY A 407 -7.61 -8.93 4.49
C GLY A 407 -8.69 -9.14 3.42
N ARG A 408 -9.92 -9.56 3.77
CA ARG A 408 -11.03 -9.73 2.82
C ARG A 408 -12.19 -8.79 3.13
N TRP A 409 -12.78 -8.19 2.10
CA TRP A 409 -14.01 -7.41 2.25
C TRP A 409 -15.20 -8.32 2.49
N ARG A 410 -16.04 -7.95 3.46
CA ARG A 410 -17.25 -8.65 3.87
C ARG A 410 -18.38 -7.67 4.10
N PHE A 411 -19.62 -8.16 4.05
CA PHE A 411 -20.79 -7.39 4.46
C PHE A 411 -20.83 -7.26 5.99
N ALA A 412 -20.78 -6.04 6.49
CA ALA A 412 -20.98 -5.71 7.90
C ALA A 412 -22.43 -5.29 8.20
N ASP A 413 -23.10 -4.60 7.26
CA ASP A 413 -24.55 -4.38 7.29
C ASP A 413 -25.06 -4.49 5.87
N ARG A 414 -26.22 -5.13 5.70
CA ARG A 414 -26.97 -5.15 4.45
C ARG A 414 -28.42 -4.84 4.71
N LEU A 415 -28.90 -3.75 4.12
CA LEU A 415 -30.32 -3.38 4.06
C LEU A 415 -30.85 -3.59 2.64
N MET A 416 -31.80 -4.51 2.51
CA MET A 416 -32.49 -4.81 1.26
C MET A 416 -33.74 -3.95 1.11
N SER A 417 -34.07 -3.58 -0.11
CA SER A 417 -35.33 -2.91 -0.45
C SER A 417 -35.82 -3.40 -1.80
N TYR A 418 -37.13 -3.55 -1.94
CA TYR A 418 -37.76 -3.99 -3.17
C TYR A 418 -38.33 -2.80 -3.94
N MET A 419 -37.93 -2.65 -5.20
CA MET A 419 -38.56 -1.71 -6.12
C MET A 419 -39.89 -2.26 -6.64
N TYR A 420 -39.92 -3.56 -6.91
CA TYR A 420 -41.12 -4.33 -7.19
C TYR A 420 -40.83 -5.79 -6.88
N TYR A 421 -41.88 -6.57 -6.60
CA TYR A 421 -41.81 -8.01 -6.40
C TYR A 421 -43.11 -8.63 -6.95
N LEU A 422 -43.09 -8.98 -8.22
CA LEU A 422 -44.27 -9.25 -9.03
C LEU A 422 -44.26 -10.68 -9.61
N PRO A 423 -45.42 -11.33 -9.74
CA PRO A 423 -45.57 -12.49 -10.61
C PRO A 423 -45.20 -12.16 -12.06
N PHE A 424 -44.63 -13.12 -12.79
CA PHE A 424 -44.22 -12.89 -14.19
C PHE A 424 -45.39 -12.53 -15.12
N ASP A 425 -46.57 -13.11 -14.88
CA ASP A 425 -47.80 -12.83 -15.63
C ASP A 425 -48.40 -11.45 -15.32
N GLU A 426 -47.99 -10.82 -14.21
CA GLU A 426 -48.44 -9.49 -13.79
C GLU A 426 -47.40 -8.39 -14.06
N LEU A 427 -46.17 -8.74 -14.48
CA LEU A 427 -45.05 -7.81 -14.58
C LEU A 427 -45.38 -6.56 -15.42
N GLY A 428 -46.00 -6.74 -16.59
CA GLY A 428 -46.33 -5.62 -17.48
C GLY A 428 -47.28 -4.60 -16.86
N ALA A 429 -48.27 -5.06 -16.09
CA ALA A 429 -49.23 -4.19 -15.41
C ALA A 429 -48.67 -3.62 -14.09
N GLY A 430 -47.89 -4.41 -13.37
CA GLY A 430 -47.36 -4.05 -12.05
C GLY A 430 -46.19 -3.07 -12.06
N LEU A 431 -45.43 -2.97 -13.16
CA LEU A 431 -44.27 -2.07 -13.24
C LEU A 431 -44.63 -0.58 -13.10
N GLY A 432 -45.83 -0.18 -13.50
CA GLY A 432 -46.33 1.20 -13.35
C GLY A 432 -47.22 1.40 -12.12
N ASP A 433 -47.46 0.33 -11.35
CA ASP A 433 -48.32 0.35 -10.18
C ASP A 433 -47.54 0.84 -8.95
N ARG A 434 -48.20 1.65 -8.11
CA ARG A 434 -47.61 2.09 -6.84
C ARG A 434 -47.52 0.92 -5.85
N ASP A 435 -48.45 -0.03 -5.96
CA ASP A 435 -48.51 -1.23 -5.12
C ASP A 435 -47.88 -2.45 -5.82
N SER A 436 -46.63 -2.27 -6.24
CA SER A 436 -45.86 -3.22 -7.07
C SER A 436 -45.20 -4.38 -6.29
N VAL A 437 -45.52 -4.54 -5.00
CA VAL A 437 -45.08 -5.67 -4.18
C VAL A 437 -46.25 -6.61 -3.94
N ARG A 438 -46.23 -7.80 -4.58
CA ARG A 438 -47.33 -8.78 -4.58
C ARG A 438 -46.91 -10.15 -4.03
N ALA A 439 -45.66 -10.30 -3.60
CA ALA A 439 -45.08 -11.56 -3.14
C ALA A 439 -45.68 -12.16 -1.86
N TYR A 440 -46.53 -11.41 -1.16
CA TYR A 440 -47.16 -11.83 0.09
C TYR A 440 -48.66 -12.09 -0.05
N GLY A 441 -49.22 -12.00 -1.27
CA GLY A 441 -50.64 -12.20 -1.58
C GLY A 441 -51.51 -10.95 -1.39
N ASP A 442 -50.98 -9.89 -0.81
CA ASP A 442 -51.55 -8.55 -0.78
C ASP A 442 -50.79 -7.60 -1.73
N HIS A 443 -51.42 -6.48 -2.10
CA HIS A 443 -50.80 -5.43 -2.90
C HIS A 443 -50.20 -4.40 -1.94
N ARG A 444 -48.87 -4.29 -1.94
CA ARG A 444 -48.12 -3.38 -1.06
C ARG A 444 -47.32 -2.36 -1.87
N PRO A 445 -47.10 -1.16 -1.30
CA PRO A 445 -46.21 -0.18 -1.92
C PRO A 445 -44.77 -0.70 -2.00
N SER A 446 -44.04 -0.25 -3.01
CA SER A 446 -42.59 -0.48 -3.11
C SER A 446 -41.84 0.12 -1.92
N ASP A 447 -40.86 -0.61 -1.38
CA ASP A 447 -39.99 -0.14 -0.28
C ASP A 447 -39.08 1.00 -0.69
N TRP A 448 -38.72 1.04 -1.98
CA TRP A 448 -37.82 2.03 -2.53
C TRP A 448 -38.62 3.06 -3.33
N PRO A 449 -38.91 4.24 -2.78
CA PRO A 449 -39.54 5.29 -3.54
C PRO A 449 -38.49 5.84 -4.51
N GLU A 450 -38.55 5.41 -5.77
CA GLU A 450 -38.05 6.29 -6.81
C GLU A 450 -38.81 7.62 -6.72
N VAL A 451 -38.14 8.70 -7.14
CA VAL A 451 -38.66 10.07 -7.11
C VAL A 451 -40.06 10.19 -7.75
N LEU A 452 -40.45 9.22 -8.59
CA LEU A 452 -41.76 9.08 -9.21
C LEU A 452 -42.95 9.14 -8.24
N TYR A 453 -42.79 8.69 -6.98
CA TYR A 453 -43.89 8.65 -5.99
C TYR A 453 -43.57 9.37 -4.67
N SER A 454 -42.41 10.04 -4.56
CA SER A 454 -42.02 10.83 -3.38
C SER A 454 -42.00 12.32 -3.72
N GLU A 455 -42.81 13.13 -3.03
CA GLU A 455 -42.85 14.59 -3.19
C GLU A 455 -41.50 15.27 -2.89
N ASN A 456 -40.67 14.66 -2.04
CA ASN A 456 -39.37 15.21 -1.61
C ASN A 456 -38.18 14.51 -2.27
N GLY A 457 -38.41 13.59 -3.21
CA GLY A 457 -37.39 12.67 -3.72
C GLY A 457 -36.86 11.73 -2.62
N ASN A 458 -35.80 10.99 -2.91
CA ASN A 458 -35.21 10.07 -1.95
C ASN A 458 -34.13 10.80 -1.13
N ALA A 459 -34.36 11.02 0.17
CA ALA A 459 -33.41 11.70 1.07
C ALA A 459 -32.02 11.05 1.03
N PHE A 460 -31.97 9.74 0.85
CA PHE A 460 -30.73 9.00 0.81
C PHE A 460 -29.93 9.24 -0.49
N LEU A 461 -30.57 9.44 -1.65
CA LEU A 461 -29.83 9.87 -2.86
C LEU A 461 -29.24 11.28 -2.69
N LYS A 462 -29.81 12.11 -1.79
CA LYS A 462 -29.25 13.42 -1.45
C LYS A 462 -28.01 13.27 -0.57
N ASP A 463 -28.05 12.37 0.42
CA ASP A 463 -26.87 12.05 1.25
C ASP A 463 -25.78 11.30 0.45
N TYR A 464 -26.17 10.59 -0.60
CA TYR A 464 -25.26 9.88 -1.50
C TYR A 464 -24.64 10.79 -2.57
N ARG A 465 -25.16 12.00 -2.85
CA ARG A 465 -24.48 12.95 -3.74
C ARG A 465 -23.39 13.65 -2.94
#